data_AF-A0A6N7V6I7-F1
#
_entry.id   AF-A0A6N7V6I7-F1
#
_cell.length_a   1.000
_cell.length_b   1.000
_cell.length_c   1.000
_cell.angle_alpha   90.00
_cell.angle_beta   90.00
_cell.angle_gamma   90.00
#
_symmetry.space_group_name_H-M   'P 1'
#
loop_
_entity.id
_entity.type
_entity.pdbx_description
1 polymer ?
#
loop_
_entity_poly.entity_id
_entity_poly.type
_entity_poly.pdbx_seq_one_letter_code
_entity_poly.pdbx_strand_id
1 'polypeptide(L)'
;MEQEFETYKLKVNRLFEQPRFIILSQEKDMDERKKTEMTLNIIKAVVVRFIKTILIKNKNIILCTSNDEITNYVKIGLLRYLALEDKANRELIEKNIEGLKDILKEINRYNTDEEAM
;
A
#
# COMPACT_ATOMS: atom_id res chain seq x y z
N MET A 1 4.75 19.35 4.51
CA MET A 1 3.74 18.39 5.05
C MET A 1 2.51 18.13 4.15
N GLU A 2 1.60 19.08 3.90
CA GLU A 2 0.35 18.77 3.13
C GLU A 2 0.64 18.41 1.66
N GLN A 3 1.54 19.14 1.01
CA GLN A 3 1.97 18.87 -0.37
C GLN A 3 2.72 17.54 -0.52
N GLU A 4 3.54 17.16 0.48
CA GLU A 4 4.22 15.85 0.49
C GLU A 4 3.24 14.71 0.69
N PHE A 5 2.29 14.87 1.61
CA PHE A 5 1.25 13.87 1.82
C PHE A 5 0.46 13.62 0.52
N GLU A 6 0.04 14.66 -0.19
CA GLU A 6 -0.66 14.50 -1.47
C GLU A 6 0.24 13.85 -2.55
N THR A 7 1.54 14.12 -2.54
CA THR A 7 2.51 13.46 -3.43
C THR A 7 2.60 11.96 -3.16
N TYR A 8 2.77 11.56 -1.90
CA TYR A 8 2.87 10.14 -1.54
C TYR A 8 1.53 9.40 -1.69
N LYS A 9 0.41 10.06 -1.41
CA LYS A 9 -0.93 9.54 -1.67
C LYS A 9 -1.14 9.27 -3.17
N LEU A 10 -0.67 10.15 -4.06
CA LEU A 10 -0.73 9.91 -5.50
C LEU A 10 0.15 8.72 -5.92
N LYS A 11 1.37 8.60 -5.37
CA LYS A 11 2.25 7.43 -5.62
C LYS A 11 1.57 6.13 -5.20
N VAL A 12 0.97 6.07 -4.02
CA VAL A 12 0.22 4.89 -3.54
C VAL A 12 -0.99 4.60 -4.41
N ASN A 13 -1.76 5.62 -4.82
CA ASN A 13 -2.90 5.41 -5.70
C ASN A 13 -2.49 4.70 -6.99
N ARG A 14 -1.44 5.18 -7.66
CA ARG A 14 -0.89 4.57 -8.89
C ARG A 14 -0.41 3.14 -8.65
N LEU A 15 0.27 2.90 -7.54
CA LEU A 15 0.79 1.58 -7.18
C LEU A 15 -0.33 0.53 -7.02
N PHE A 16 -1.50 0.94 -6.55
CA PHE A 16 -2.66 0.06 -6.36
C PHE A 16 -3.51 -0.15 -7.62
N GLU A 17 -3.33 0.64 -8.69
CA GLU A 17 -4.16 0.54 -9.90
C GLU A 17 -3.98 -0.81 -10.61
N GLN A 18 -2.74 -1.22 -10.85
CA GLN A 18 -2.45 -2.48 -11.55
C GLN A 18 -2.91 -3.71 -10.73
N PRO A 19 -2.57 -3.87 -9.44
CA PRO A 19 -3.09 -4.97 -8.63
C PRO A 19 -4.62 -5.00 -8.57
N ARG A 20 -5.27 -3.83 -8.46
CA ARG A 20 -6.73 -3.74 -8.47
C ARG A 20 -7.33 -4.24 -9.78
N PHE A 21 -6.76 -3.83 -10.91
CA PHE A 21 -7.23 -4.29 -12.22
C PHE A 21 -7.10 -5.81 -12.37
N ILE A 22 -5.92 -6.34 -12.07
CA ILE A 22 -5.62 -7.78 -12.13
C ILE A 22 -6.63 -8.56 -11.29
N ILE A 23 -6.78 -8.21 -10.01
CA ILE A 23 -7.66 -8.93 -9.08
C ILE A 23 -9.12 -8.86 -9.52
N LEU A 24 -9.65 -7.67 -9.84
CA LEU A 24 -11.06 -7.53 -10.22
C LEU A 24 -11.40 -8.21 -11.54
N SER A 25 -10.43 -8.43 -12.42
CA SER A 25 -10.65 -9.17 -13.67
C SER A 25 -10.82 -10.68 -13.48
N GLN A 26 -10.42 -11.22 -12.32
CA GLN A 26 -10.63 -12.64 -11.97
C GLN A 26 -12.06 -12.91 -11.48
N GLU A 27 -12.72 -11.89 -10.91
CA GLU A 27 -14.05 -12.01 -10.33
C GLU A 27 -15.14 -11.98 -11.41
N LYS A 28 -15.81 -13.11 -11.61
CA LYS A 28 -16.90 -13.26 -12.59
C LYS A 28 -18.26 -12.87 -12.01
N ASP A 29 -18.44 -13.07 -10.71
CA ASP A 29 -19.66 -12.69 -10.01
C ASP A 29 -19.63 -11.20 -9.65
N MET A 30 -20.72 -10.49 -9.95
CA MET A 30 -20.79 -9.04 -9.77
C MET A 30 -20.84 -8.61 -8.31
N ASP A 31 -21.41 -9.41 -7.42
CA ASP A 31 -21.50 -9.07 -6.00
C ASP A 31 -20.21 -9.42 -5.26
N GLU A 32 -19.56 -10.54 -5.60
CA GLU A 32 -18.20 -10.85 -5.14
C GLU A 32 -17.20 -9.79 -5.62
N ARG A 33 -17.30 -9.36 -6.89
CA ARG A 33 -16.47 -8.27 -7.42
C ARG A 33 -16.58 -6.98 -6.59
N LYS A 34 -17.78 -6.59 -6.16
CA LYS A 34 -17.98 -5.40 -5.31
C LYS A 34 -17.35 -5.59 -3.92
N LYS A 35 -17.50 -6.77 -3.31
CA LYS A 35 -16.88 -7.09 -2.00
C LYS A 35 -15.35 -7.06 -2.09
N THR A 36 -14.80 -7.63 -3.16
CA THR A 36 -13.37 -7.60 -3.46
C THR A 36 -12.89 -6.18 -3.68
N GLU A 37 -13.59 -5.37 -4.48
CA GLU A 37 -13.27 -3.96 -4.68
C GLU A 37 -13.27 -3.15 -3.37
N MET A 38 -14.29 -3.35 -2.53
CA MET A 38 -14.37 -2.70 -1.21
C MET A 38 -13.16 -3.08 -0.34
N THR A 39 -12.79 -4.36 -0.32
CA THR A 39 -11.63 -4.84 0.45
C THR A 39 -10.33 -4.21 -0.06
N LEU A 40 -10.13 -4.14 -1.37
CA LEU A 40 -8.95 -3.49 -1.98
C LEU A 40 -8.88 -1.99 -1.64
N ASN A 41 -10.03 -1.31 -1.63
CA ASN A 41 -10.12 0.09 -1.23
C ASN A 41 -9.78 0.29 0.26
N ILE A 42 -10.19 -0.63 1.13
CA ILE A 42 -9.81 -0.62 2.56
C ILE A 42 -8.30 -0.80 2.71
N ILE A 43 -7.69 -1.78 2.03
CA ILE A 43 -6.25 -2.01 2.09
C ILE A 43 -5.49 -0.74 1.68
N LYS A 44 -5.88 -0.12 0.56
CA LYS A 44 -5.29 1.14 0.10
C LYS A 44 -5.46 2.26 1.12
N ALA A 45 -6.65 2.39 1.71
CA ALA A 45 -6.93 3.42 2.72
C ALA A 45 -6.07 3.24 3.99
N VAL A 46 -5.84 2.00 4.43
CA VAL A 46 -4.95 1.69 5.55
C VAL A 46 -3.53 2.16 5.25
N VAL A 47 -3.00 1.90 4.05
CA VAL A 47 -1.66 2.37 3.62
C VAL A 47 -1.58 3.89 3.58
N VAL A 48 -2.55 4.56 2.96
CA VAL A 48 -2.58 6.04 2.90
C VAL A 48 -2.64 6.65 4.29
N ARG A 49 -3.42 6.06 5.20
CA ARG A 49 -3.49 6.51 6.59
C ARG A 49 -2.18 6.29 7.33
N PHE A 50 -1.54 5.13 7.14
CA PHE A 50 -0.23 4.85 7.69
C PHE A 50 0.80 5.89 7.23
N ILE A 51 0.87 6.18 5.92
CA ILE A 51 1.72 7.22 5.34
C ILE A 51 1.45 8.59 5.97
N LYS A 52 0.18 8.96 6.13
CA LYS A 52 -0.19 10.22 6.79
C LYS A 52 0.34 10.27 8.23
N THR A 53 0.23 9.18 8.97
CA THR A 53 0.70 9.10 10.36
C THR A 53 2.22 9.21 10.46
N ILE A 54 2.97 8.56 9.57
CA ILE A 54 4.44 8.65 9.59
C ILE A 54 4.96 10.03 9.13
N LEU A 55 4.25 10.73 8.24
CA LEU A 55 4.61 12.08 7.79
C LEU A 55 4.29 13.16 8.82
N ILE A 56 3.19 13.01 9.58
CA ILE A 56 2.79 13.97 10.63
C ILE A 56 3.35 13.53 11.99
N LYS A 57 4.30 12.59 12.02
CA LYS A 57 4.77 11.98 13.25
C LYS A 57 5.39 13.05 14.15
N ASN A 58 4.62 13.51 15.12
CA ASN A 58 5.12 14.31 16.22
C ASN A 58 5.91 13.37 17.15
N LYS A 59 6.94 13.87 17.83
CA LYS A 59 7.89 13.06 18.64
C LYS A 59 7.23 12.15 19.71
N ASN A 60 5.94 12.35 19.98
CA ASN A 60 5.14 11.62 20.96
C ASN A 60 4.24 10.51 20.38
N ILE A 61 4.18 10.31 19.05
CA ILE A 61 3.36 9.25 18.44
C ILE A 61 4.20 7.98 18.29
N ILE A 62 3.86 6.97 19.10
CA ILE A 62 4.35 5.60 18.93
C ILE A 62 3.60 4.98 17.74
N LEU A 63 4.35 4.52 16.74
CA LEU A 63 3.80 3.73 15.66
C LEU A 63 3.68 2.29 16.15
N CYS A 64 2.45 1.80 16.32
CA CYS A 64 2.18 0.39 16.63
C CYS A 64 2.27 -0.53 15.40
N THR A 65 2.79 -0.02 14.27
CA THR A 65 2.92 -0.73 13.01
C THR A 65 4.20 -0.29 12.33
N SER A 66 5.02 -1.26 11.91
CA SER A 66 6.26 -1.07 11.17
C SER A 66 6.04 -1.07 9.66
N ASN A 67 7.05 -0.64 8.91
CA ASN A 67 7.05 -0.72 7.45
C ASN A 67 6.91 -2.17 6.94
N ASP A 68 7.49 -3.14 7.63
CA ASP A 68 7.39 -4.55 7.26
C ASP A 68 5.98 -5.10 7.54
N GLU A 69 5.35 -4.69 8.64
CA GLU A 69 3.98 -5.09 8.94
C GLU A 69 2.97 -4.53 7.94
N ILE A 70 3.07 -3.26 7.57
CA ILE A 70 2.16 -2.67 6.57
C ILE A 70 2.38 -3.26 5.18
N THR A 71 3.63 -3.55 4.80
CA THR A 71 3.92 -4.17 3.49
C THR A 71 3.47 -5.63 3.44
N ASN A 72 3.63 -6.39 4.52
CA ASN A 72 3.09 -7.74 4.64
C ASN A 72 1.56 -7.77 4.63
N TYR A 73 0.90 -6.82 5.31
CA TYR A 73 -0.55 -6.66 5.26
C TYR A 73 -1.05 -6.48 3.83
N VAL A 74 -0.41 -5.60 3.06
CA VAL A 74 -0.74 -5.39 1.64
C VAL A 74 -0.46 -6.66 0.83
N LYS A 75 0.70 -7.29 1.02
CA LYS A 75 1.08 -8.52 0.31
C LYS A 75 0.05 -9.61 0.47
N ILE A 76 -0.31 -9.93 1.71
CA ILE A 76 -1.29 -10.97 2.02
C ILE A 76 -2.67 -10.56 1.50
N GLY A 77 -3.07 -9.29 1.71
CA GLY A 77 -4.36 -8.76 1.29
C GLY A 77 -4.59 -8.80 -0.23
N LEU A 78 -3.54 -8.62 -1.04
CA LEU A 78 -3.61 -8.70 -2.49
C LEU A 78 -3.50 -10.14 -3.00
N LEU A 79 -2.50 -10.90 -2.53
CA LEU A 79 -2.21 -12.25 -3.05
C LEU A 79 -3.26 -13.30 -2.68
N ARG A 80 -4.14 -13.04 -1.70
CA ARG A 80 -5.24 -13.94 -1.35
C ARG A 80 -6.27 -14.13 -2.48
N TYR A 81 -6.33 -13.18 -3.42
CA TYR A 81 -7.27 -13.22 -4.54
C TYR A 81 -6.70 -13.90 -5.78
N LEU A 82 -5.44 -14.34 -5.73
CA LEU A 82 -4.79 -15.04 -6.82
C LEU A 82 -4.54 -16.50 -6.41
N ALA A 83 -4.86 -17.41 -7.32
CA ALA A 83 -4.49 -18.81 -7.20
C ALA A 83 -2.96 -18.96 -7.08
N LEU A 84 -2.48 -20.01 -6.42
CA LEU A 84 -1.03 -20.23 -6.22
C LEU A 84 -0.30 -20.51 -7.54
N GLU A 85 -1.03 -21.05 -8.51
CA GLU A 85 -0.56 -21.41 -9.84
C GLU A 85 -0.40 -20.20 -10.77
N ASP A 86 -1.05 -19.07 -10.46
CA ASP A 86 -0.98 -17.83 -11.23
C ASP A 86 0.33 -17.06 -10.93
N LYS A 87 1.47 -17.69 -11.25
CA LYS A 87 2.80 -17.16 -10.93
C LYS A 87 3.03 -15.78 -11.55
N ALA A 88 2.58 -15.56 -12.79
CA ALA A 88 2.79 -14.31 -13.50
C ALA A 88 2.13 -13.12 -12.80
N ASN A 89 0.84 -13.22 -12.43
CA ASN A 89 0.17 -12.13 -11.73
C ASN A 89 0.68 -11.97 -10.29
N ARG A 90 1.04 -13.08 -9.63
CA ARG A 90 1.64 -13.01 -8.28
C ARG A 90 2.98 -12.27 -8.31
N GLU A 91 3.87 -12.57 -9.24
CA GLU A 91 5.15 -11.87 -9.42
C GLU A 91 4.96 -10.37 -9.72
N LEU A 92 3.97 -10.02 -10.56
CA LEU A 92 3.62 -8.62 -10.83
C LEU A 92 3.14 -7.88 -9.57
N ILE A 93 2.30 -8.53 -8.75
CA ILE A 93 1.84 -7.95 -7.48
C ILE A 93 3.02 -7.81 -6.50
N GLU A 94 3.90 -8.81 -6.41
CA GLU A 94 5.10 -8.73 -5.58
C GLU A 94 6.02 -7.58 -5.99
N LYS A 95 6.24 -7.36 -7.29
CA LYS A 95 7.00 -6.22 -7.79
C LYS A 95 6.35 -4.88 -7.42
N ASN A 96 5.02 -4.78 -7.47
CA ASN A 96 4.31 -3.59 -6.99
C ASN A 96 4.51 -3.37 -5.49
N ILE A 97 4.55 -4.43 -4.68
CA ILE A 97 4.79 -4.33 -3.24
C ILE A 97 6.21 -3.84 -2.94
N GLU A 98 7.21 -4.21 -3.74
CA GLU A 98 8.55 -3.61 -3.63
C GLU A 98 8.53 -2.09 -3.87
N GLY A 99 7.72 -1.61 -4.81
CA GLY A 99 7.50 -0.17 -4.98
C GLY A 99 6.93 0.53 -3.74
N LEU A 100 6.13 -0.17 -2.93
CA LEU A 100 5.60 0.37 -1.67
C LEU A 100 6.71 0.47 -0.63
N LYS A 101 7.60 -0.53 -0.56
CA LYS A 101 8.78 -0.47 0.32
C LYS A 101 9.67 0.72 -0.02
N ASP A 102 9.86 1.02 -1.30
CA ASP A 102 10.66 2.16 -1.73
C ASP A 102 10.02 3.49 -1.33
N ILE A 103 8.70 3.65 -1.50
CA ILE A 103 7.97 4.81 -0.99
C ILE A 103 8.16 4.99 0.52
N LEU A 104 8.06 3.92 1.30
CA LEU A 104 8.21 3.98 2.76
C LEU A 104 9.65 4.31 3.18
N LYS A 105 10.66 3.85 2.44
CA LYS A 105 12.07 4.23 2.67
C LYS A 105 12.31 5.70 2.37
N GLU A 106 11.74 6.23 1.28
CA GLU A 106 11.83 7.66 0.94
C GLU A 106 11.27 8.54 2.07
N ILE A 107 10.10 8.18 2.60
CA ILE A 107 9.45 8.93 3.70
C ILE A 107 10.31 8.88 4.97
N ASN A 108 10.88 7.72 5.31
CA ASN A 108 11.72 7.62 6.49
C ASN A 108 13.01 8.44 6.38
N ARG A 109 13.63 8.52 5.19
CA ARG A 109 14.80 9.39 4.97
C ARG A 109 14.45 10.85 5.16
N TYR A 110 13.34 11.30 4.57
CA TYR A 110 12.84 12.66 4.75
C TYR A 110 12.71 13.03 6.22
N ASN A 111 12.10 12.15 7.04
CA ASN A 111 11.98 12.38 8.47
C ASN A 111 13.33 12.43 9.19
N THR A 112 14.33 11.67 8.73
CA THR A 112 15.68 11.66 9.33
C THR A 112 16.47 12.93 8.96
N ASP A 113 16.30 13.43 7.74
CA ASP A 113 16.96 14.64 7.25
C ASP A 113 16.36 15.91 7.90
N GLU A 114 15.04 15.96 8.12
CA GLU A 114 14.39 17.01 8.95
C GLU A 114 14.87 16.99 10.40
N GLU A 115 15.18 15.82 10.97
CA GLU A 115 15.72 15.71 12.34
C GLU A 115 17.19 16.16 12.45
N ALA A 116 17.94 16.17 11.34
CA ALA A 116 19.35 16.56 11.29
C ALA A 116 19.58 18.06 11.03
N MET A 117 18.53 18.81 10.67
CA MET A 117 18.52 20.28 10.51
C MET A 117 18.04 21.00 11.76
#